data_AF-A0A2H5YEE3-F1
#
_entry.id   AF-A0A2H5YEE3-F1
#
_cell.length_a   1.000
_cell.length_b   1.000
_cell.length_c   1.000
_cell.angle_alpha   90.00
_cell.angle_beta   90.00
_cell.angle_gamma   90.00
#
_symmetry.space_group_name_H-M   'P 1'
#
loop_
_entity.id
_entity.type
_entity.pdbx_description
1 polymer ?
#
loop_
_entity_poly.entity_id
_entity_poly.type
_entity_poly.pdbx_seq_one_letter_code
_entity_poly.pdbx_strand_id
1 'polypeptide(L)' 'MPLDPGGHVITNIRMETAIPGVFACGDVRQFSDRQLGSAVGDGITAALSAYRYITEHLSGG' A
#
# COMPACT_ATOMS: atom_id res chain seq x y z
N MET A 1 -6.53 -11.06 -3.74
CA MET A 1 -5.84 -9.78 -4.00
C MET A 1 -5.84 -9.54 -5.51
N PRO A 2 -6.46 -8.46 -6.01
CA PRO A 2 -6.46 -8.17 -7.44
C PRO A 2 -5.07 -7.71 -7.90
N LEU A 3 -4.67 -8.16 -9.10
CA LEU A 3 -3.43 -7.79 -9.76
C LEU A 3 -3.74 -7.16 -11.11
N ASP A 4 -2.84 -6.30 -11.59
CA ASP A 4 -2.84 -5.86 -12.99
C ASP A 4 -2.39 -7.01 -13.93
N PRO A 5 -2.51 -6.86 -15.27
CA PRO A 5 -2.05 -7.89 -16.21
C PRO A 5 -0.55 -8.25 -16.11
N GLY A 6 0.27 -7.37 -15.52
CA GLY A 6 1.69 -7.59 -15.28
C GLY A 6 1.98 -8.32 -13.95
N GLY A 7 0.96 -8.65 -13.16
CA GLY A 7 1.10 -9.32 -11.87
C GLY A 7 1.41 -8.37 -10.71
N HIS A 8 1.26 -7.06 -10.89
CA HIS A 8 1.49 -6.09 -9.82
C HIS A 8 0.23 -5.85 -9.00
N VAL A 9 0.41 -5.58 -7.71
CA VAL A 9 -0.69 -5.32 -6.77
C VAL A 9 -1.40 -4.02 -7.12
N ILE A 10 -2.71 -4.09 -7.30
CA ILE A 10 -3.53 -2.89 -7.48
C ILE A 10 -3.68 -2.19 -6.12
N THR A 11 -3.23 -0.94 -6.05
CA THR A 11 -3.36 -0.08 -4.87
C THR A 11 -3.94 1.28 -5.23
N ASN A 12 -4.52 1.95 -4.23
CA ASN A 12 -4.86 3.37 -4.32
C ASN A 12 -3.68 4.26 -3.92
N ILE A 13 -3.90 5.59 -3.89
CA ILE A 13 -2.87 6.58 -3.52
C ILE A 13 -2.36 6.45 -2.08
N ARG A 14 -3.09 5.74 -1.22
CA ARG A 14 -2.72 5.47 0.19
C ARG A 14 -2.00 4.14 0.36
N MET A 15 -1.68 3.46 -0.74
CA MET A 15 -1.08 2.13 -0.77
C MET A 15 -1.97 1.01 -0.21
N GLU A 16 -3.28 1.27 -0.09
CA GLU A 16 -4.27 0.28 0.33
C GLU A 16 -4.55 -0.69 -0.82
N THR A 17 -4.60 -1.98 -0.50
CA THR A 17 -5.09 -3.00 -1.43
C THR A 17 -6.61 -3.15 -1.32
N ALA A 18 -7.21 -4.02 -2.14
CA ALA A 18 -8.63 -4.38 -1.98
C ALA A 18 -8.94 -5.18 -0.69
N ILE A 19 -7.93 -5.65 0.04
CA ILE A 19 -8.11 -6.37 1.31
C ILE A 19 -7.87 -5.36 2.45
N PRO A 20 -8.88 -5.09 3.31
CA PRO A 20 -8.73 -4.19 4.44
C PRO A 20 -7.56 -4.56 5.35
N GLY A 21 -6.77 -3.57 5.74
CA GLY A 21 -5.58 -3.76 6.58
C GLY A 21 -4.36 -4.33 5.84
N VAL A 22 -4.44 -4.60 4.54
CA VAL A 22 -3.31 -5.06 3.72
C VAL A 22 -2.88 -3.95 2.77
N PHE A 23 -1.58 -3.66 2.76
CA PHE A 23 -0.95 -2.59 2.00
C PHE A 23 0.18 -3.13 1.14
N ALA A 24 0.47 -2.46 0.02
CA ALA A 24 1.57 -2.82 -0.87
C ALA A 24 2.30 -1.56 -1.37
N CYS A 25 3.63 -1.59 -1.38
CA CYS A 25 4.48 -0.45 -1.72
C CYS A 25 5.71 -0.87 -2.52
N GLY A 26 6.25 0.05 -3.34
CA GLY A 26 7.42 -0.22 -4.18
C GLY A 26 7.09 -1.09 -5.39
N ASP A 27 8.09 -1.82 -5.91
CA ASP A 27 8.02 -2.48 -7.22
C ASP A 27 6.96 -3.56 -7.37
N VAL A 28 6.39 -4.02 -6.26
CA VAL A 28 5.32 -5.00 -6.25
C VAL A 28 3.98 -4.40 -6.67
N ARG A 29 3.78 -3.07 -6.60
CA ARG A 29 2.50 -2.42 -6.92
C ARG A 29 2.44 -1.88 -8.35
N GLN A 30 1.21 -1.73 -8.84
CA GLN A 30 0.94 -1.13 -10.14
C GLN A 30 1.54 0.28 -10.22
N PHE A 31 1.99 0.68 -11.41
CA PHE A 31 2.60 1.99 -11.68
C PHE A 31 3.89 2.30 -10.89
N SER A 32 4.62 1.31 -10.38
CA SER A 32 5.98 1.55 -9.89
C SER A 32 6.89 1.99 -11.05
N ASP A 33 7.68 3.04 -10.82
CA ASP A 33 8.74 3.51 -11.71
C ASP A 33 10.09 2.82 -11.46
N ARG A 34 10.13 1.89 -10.48
CA ARG A 34 11.31 1.13 -10.06
C ARG A 34 12.48 2.00 -9.60
N GLN A 35 12.17 3.15 -9.00
CA GLN A 35 13.15 4.05 -8.41
C GLN A 35 13.17 3.94 -6.88
N LEU A 36 14.38 3.97 -6.30
CA LEU A 36 14.57 3.89 -4.85
C LEU A 36 13.79 4.98 -4.10
N GLY A 37 13.83 6.22 -4.58
CA GLY A 37 13.12 7.34 -3.94
C GLY A 37 11.60 7.14 -3.92
N SER A 38 11.02 6.73 -5.04
CA SER A 38 9.59 6.44 -5.16
C SER A 38 9.17 5.27 -4.28
N ALA A 39 9.95 4.17 -4.27
CA ALA A 39 9.70 3.02 -3.41
C ALA A 39 9.73 3.37 -1.91
N VAL A 40 10.66 4.23 -1.49
CA VAL A 40 10.71 4.74 -0.11
C VAL A 40 9.48 5.60 0.21
N GLY A 41 9.08 6.50 -0.71
CA GLY A 41 7.88 7.32 -0.55
C GLY A 41 6.59 6.50 -0.43
N ASP A 42 6.45 5.45 -1.25
CA ASP A 42 5.36 4.48 -1.13
C ASP A 42 5.38 3.78 0.23
N GLY A 43 6.56 3.34 0.69
CA GLY A 43 6.73 2.67 1.99
C GLY A 43 6.32 3.55 3.18
N ILE A 44 6.70 4.83 3.16
CA ILE A 44 6.26 5.81 4.17
C ILE A 44 4.74 5.96 4.15
N THR A 45 4.16 6.07 2.95
CA THR A 45 2.70 6.21 2.78
C THR A 45 1.97 4.97 3.30
N ALA A 46 2.43 3.76 2.93
CA ALA A 46 1.86 2.50 3.40
C ALA A 46 1.95 2.35 4.93
N ALA A 47 3.10 2.70 5.53
CA ALA A 47 3.27 2.64 6.98
C ALA A 47 2.31 3.59 7.72
N LEU A 48 2.14 4.83 7.25
CA LEU A 48 1.20 5.78 7.83
C LEU A 48 -0.26 5.35 7.66
N SER A 49 -0.60 4.75 6.51
CA SER A 49 -1.95 4.22 6.27
C SER A 49 -2.24 2.99 7.15
N ALA A 50 -1.28 2.09 7.32
CA ALA A 50 -1.38 0.95 8.22
C ALA A 50 -1.53 1.39 9.69
N TYR A 51 -0.75 2.38 10.11
CA TYR A 51 -0.89 2.98 11.43
C TYR A 51 -2.32 3.52 11.66
N ARG A 52 -2.82 4.33 10.71
CA ARG A 52 -4.20 4.85 10.76
C ARG A 52 -5.24 3.74 10.87
N TYR A 53 -5.12 2.72 10.04
CA TYR A 53 -6.02 1.56 10.05
C TYR A 53 -6.06 0.91 11.43
N ILE A 54 -4.90 0.63 12.03
CA ILE A 54 -4.78 0.05 13.38
C ILE A 54 -5.40 0.99 14.43
N THR A 55 -5.07 2.29 14.41
CA THR A 55 -5.58 3.21 15.43
C THR A 55 -7.09 3.40 15.35
N GLU A 56 -7.67 3.42 14.15
CA GLU A 56 -9.11 3.62 13.95
C GLU A 56 -9.91 2.34 14.23
N HIS A 57 -9.34 1.16 13.94
CA HIS A 57 -10.07 -0.12 14.01
C HIS A 57 -9.74 -0.97 15.24
N LEU A 58 -8.59 -0.76 15.91
CA LEU A 58 -8.15 -1.55 17.06
C LEU A 58 -8.08 -0.75 18.36
N SER A 59 -8.03 0.58 18.32
CA SER A 59 -7.97 1.42 19.54
C SER A 59 -9.32 1.98 19.98
N GLY A 60 -10.42 1.52 19.37
CA GLY A 60 -11.80 1.95 19.66
C GLY A 60 -12.75 0.81 20.05
N GLY A 61 -12.23 -0.28 20.63
CA GLY A 61 -13.01 -1.37 21.24
C GLY A 61 -12.79 -1.43 22.75
#